data_AF-A0A9W7MU75-F1
#
_entry.id   AF-A0A9W7MU75-F1
#
_cell.length_a   1.000
_cell.length_b   1.000
_cell.length_c   1.000
_cell.angle_alpha   90.00
_cell.angle_beta   90.00
_cell.angle_gamma   90.00
#
_symmetry.space_group_name_H-M   'P 1'
#
loop_
_entity.id
_entity.type
_entity.pdbx_description
1 polymer ?
#
loop_
_entity_poly.entity_id
_entity_poly.type
_entity_poly.pdbx_seq_one_letter_code
_entity_poly.pdbx_strand_id
1 'polypeptide(L)'
;MALEWVVLGYAAVAEAIMVLILTLPGLDGLRKGLIAVTRSLLKPLMSVVPFCLFLLMDIYWKYETRPRCEADSCTPSEHLRHQKSIMKSQRNALLIAAALIFYWLLYSVTHLVVRVEQLTQRLEKLKNRD
;
A
#
# COMPACT_ATOMS: atom_id res chain seq x y z
N MET A 1 11.54 -15.10 5.05
CA MET A 1 11.78 -14.00 6.01
C MET A 1 12.42 -12.75 5.45
N ALA A 2 13.32 -12.74 4.44
CA ALA A 2 13.80 -11.48 3.82
C ALA A 2 13.12 -11.18 2.48
N LEU A 3 12.92 -12.22 1.65
CA LEU A 3 12.32 -12.11 0.32
C LEU A 3 10.90 -11.51 0.34
N GLU A 4 10.07 -11.88 1.33
CA GLU A 4 8.69 -11.38 1.48
C GLU A 4 8.64 -9.85 1.63
N TRP A 5 9.52 -9.28 2.46
CA TRP A 5 9.60 -7.83 2.68
C TRP A 5 10.25 -7.10 1.51
N VAL A 6 11.17 -7.76 0.80
CA VAL A 6 11.75 -7.22 -0.43
C VAL A 6 10.65 -7.11 -1.51
N VAL A 7 9.86 -8.16 -1.71
CA VAL A 7 8.72 -8.16 -2.63
C VAL A 7 7.68 -7.11 -2.23
N LEU A 8 7.35 -7.01 -0.94
CA LEU A 8 6.39 -6.01 -0.43
C LEU A 8 6.92 -4.57 -0.63
N GLY A 9 8.21 -4.35 -0.42
CA GLY A 9 8.87 -3.07 -0.67
C GLY A 9 8.83 -2.66 -2.14
N TYR A 10 9.14 -3.58 -3.06
CA TYR A 10 9.02 -3.33 -4.49
C TYR A 10 7.58 -3.03 -4.90
N ALA A 11 6.60 -3.75 -4.35
CA ALA A 11 5.19 -3.48 -4.60
C ALA A 11 4.81 -2.07 -4.12
N ALA A 12 5.16 -1.70 -2.89
CA ALA A 12 4.87 -0.37 -2.35
C ALA A 12 5.53 0.77 -3.15
N VAL A 13 6.77 0.58 -3.62
CA VAL A 13 7.46 1.57 -4.48
C VAL A 13 6.76 1.68 -5.83
N ALA A 14 6.39 0.56 -6.45
CA ALA A 14 5.65 0.57 -7.71
C ALA A 14 4.30 1.27 -7.55
N GLU A 15 3.57 1.01 -6.45
CA GLU A 15 2.31 1.69 -6.13
C GLU A 15 2.51 3.20 -5.95
N ALA A 16 3.53 3.63 -5.21
CA ALA A 16 3.84 5.04 -5.02
C ALA A 16 4.15 5.77 -6.34
N ILE A 17 4.93 5.14 -7.23
CA ILE A 17 5.23 5.67 -8.56
C ILE A 17 3.94 5.80 -9.38
N MET A 18 3.05 4.80 -9.33
CA MET A 18 1.76 4.87 -10.02
C MET A 18 0.90 6.02 -9.49
N VAL A 19 0.83 6.22 -8.17
CA VAL A 19 0.11 7.36 -7.58
C VAL A 19 0.68 8.68 -8.08
N LEU A 20 2.01 8.81 -8.07
CA LEU A 20 2.70 10.03 -8.50
C LEU A 20 2.41 10.35 -9.97
N ILE A 21 2.44 9.35 -10.85
CA ILE A 21 2.12 9.53 -12.28
C ILE A 21 0.64 9.90 -12.45
N LEU A 22 -0.27 9.33 -11.66
CA LEU A 22 -1.70 9.65 -11.72
C LEU A 22 -2.04 11.05 -11.20
N THR A 23 -1.28 11.58 -10.23
CA THR A 23 -1.51 12.89 -9.63
C THR A 23 -0.91 14.05 -10.41
N LEU A 24 -0.01 13.80 -11.37
CA LEU A 24 0.57 14.85 -12.21
C LEU A 24 -0.50 15.47 -13.15
N PRO A 25 -0.83 16.77 -13.01
CA PRO A 25 -1.75 17.46 -13.91
C PRO A 25 -1.06 17.76 -15.26
N GLY A 26 -1.72 17.46 -16.38
CA GLY A 26 -1.22 17.81 -17.73
C GLY A 26 -1.16 16.68 -18.76
N LEU A 27 -1.51 15.44 -18.39
CA LEU A 27 -1.48 14.26 -19.26
C LEU A 27 -2.87 13.90 -19.81
N ASP A 28 -3.69 14.86 -20.23
CA ASP A 28 -5.09 14.59 -20.63
C ASP A 28 -5.23 13.63 -21.81
N GLY A 29 -4.31 13.65 -22.78
CA GLY A 29 -4.27 12.68 -23.87
C GLY A 29 -3.83 11.27 -23.45
N LEU A 30 -3.00 11.16 -22.43
CA LEU A 30 -2.51 9.89 -21.88
C LEU A 30 -3.42 9.34 -20.77
N ARG A 31 -4.38 10.14 -20.29
CA ARG A 31 -5.29 9.81 -19.18
C ARG A 31 -6.06 8.51 -19.44
N LYS A 32 -6.58 8.27 -20.64
CA LYS A 32 -7.25 7.01 -21.00
C LYS A 32 -6.32 5.80 -20.94
N GLY A 33 -5.10 5.92 -21.47
CA GLY A 33 -4.09 4.86 -21.41
C GLY A 33 -3.65 4.59 -19.98
N LEU A 34 -3.44 5.65 -19.20
CA LEU A 34 -3.06 5.57 -17.80
C LEU A 34 -4.16 4.95 -16.94
N ILE A 35 -5.43 5.26 -17.18
CA ILE A 35 -6.57 4.61 -16.51
C ILE A 35 -6.61 3.13 -16.86
N ALA A 36 -6.41 2.76 -18.12
CA ALA A 36 -6.42 1.35 -18.55
C ALA A 36 -5.28 0.54 -17.91
N VAL A 37 -4.08 1.11 -17.88
CA VAL A 37 -2.91 0.52 -17.21
C VAL A 37 -3.12 0.43 -15.70
N THR A 38 -3.68 1.47 -15.07
CA THR A 38 -3.95 1.44 -13.63
C THR A 38 -5.01 0.41 -13.28
N ARG A 39 -6.06 0.26 -14.10
CA ARG A 39 -7.08 -0.79 -13.92
C ARG A 39 -6.54 -2.19 -14.12
N SER A 40 -5.62 -2.38 -15.07
CA SER A 40 -4.98 -3.68 -15.31
C SER A 40 -4.01 -4.05 -14.17
N LEU A 41 -3.34 -3.06 -13.56
CA LEU A 41 -2.44 -3.23 -12.43
C LEU A 41 -3.16 -3.31 -11.08
N LEU A 42 -4.34 -2.69 -10.93
CA LEU A 42 -5.15 -2.81 -9.71
C LEU A 42 -5.65 -4.25 -9.49
N LYS A 43 -5.86 -5.00 -10.57
CA LYS A 43 -6.33 -6.39 -10.55
C LYS A 43 -5.33 -7.37 -9.87
N PRO A 44 -4.03 -7.37 -10.19
CA PRO A 44 -3.02 -8.13 -9.44
C PRO A 44 -2.74 -7.55 -8.05
N LEU A 45 -2.87 -6.22 -7.85
CA LEU A 45 -2.69 -5.59 -6.53
C LEU A 45 -3.78 -5.98 -5.51
N MET A 46 -4.97 -6.42 -5.96
CA MET A 46 -5.96 -7.06 -5.07
C MET A 46 -5.42 -8.30 -4.34
N SER A 47 -4.41 -9.00 -4.89
CA SER A 47 -3.76 -10.12 -4.20
C SER A 47 -2.74 -9.70 -3.15
N VAL A 48 -2.26 -8.44 -3.20
CA VAL A 48 -1.34 -7.87 -2.20
C VAL A 48 -2.07 -7.62 -0.89
N VAL A 49 -3.36 -7.26 -0.92
CA VAL A 49 -4.17 -7.04 0.29
C VAL A 49 -4.29 -8.27 1.21
N PRO A 50 -4.69 -9.47 0.73
CA PRO A 50 -4.70 -10.67 1.57
C PRO A 50 -3.29 -11.08 2.02
N PHE A 51 -2.25 -10.81 1.22
CA PHE A 51 -0.86 -11.03 1.63
C PHE A 51 -0.43 -10.09 2.78
N CYS A 52 -0.80 -8.81 2.71
CA CYS A 52 -0.61 -7.84 3.80
C CYS A 52 -1.33 -8.26 5.10
N LEU A 53 -2.57 -8.75 4.98
CA LEU A 53 -3.34 -9.27 6.12
C LEU A 53 -2.67 -10.50 6.75
N PHE A 54 -2.15 -11.42 5.94
CA PHE A 54 -1.40 -12.57 6.43
C PHE A 54 -0.13 -12.14 7.18
N LEU A 55 0.62 -11.16 6.67
CA LEU A 55 1.80 -10.61 7.33
C LEU A 55 1.47 -9.87 8.63
N LEU A 56 0.35 -9.15 8.70
CA LEU A 56 -0.15 -8.55 9.95
C LEU A 56 -0.48 -9.61 10.97
N MET A 57 -1.12 -10.70 10.55
CA MET A 57 -1.47 -11.80 11.45
C MET A 57 -0.23 -12.56 11.94
N ASP A 58 0.79 -12.75 11.11
CA ASP A 58 2.09 -13.30 11.52
C ASP A 58 2.81 -12.38 12.54
N ILE A 59 2.76 -11.06 12.33
CA ILE A 59 3.30 -10.07 13.30
C ILE A 59 2.52 -10.12 14.62
N TYR A 60 1.19 -10.14 14.56
CA TYR A 60 0.32 -10.22 15.73
C TYR A 60 0.58 -11.49 16.53
N TRP A 61 0.65 -12.63 15.85
CA TRP A 61 0.96 -13.91 16.48
C TRP A 61 2.34 -13.92 17.14
N LYS A 62 3.37 -13.36 16.48
CA LYS A 62 4.71 -13.18 17.05
C LYS A 62 4.78 -12.19 18.21
N TYR A 63 3.84 -11.25 18.29
CA TYR A 63 3.74 -10.34 19.42
C TYR A 63 3.12 -11.04 20.63
N GLU A 64 2.08 -11.86 20.41
CA GLU A 64 1.37 -12.58 21.46
C GLU A 64 2.18 -13.74 22.04
N THR A 65 2.83 -14.55 21.19
CA THR A 65 3.66 -15.69 21.63
C THR A 65 5.05 -15.29 22.13
N ARG A 66 5.35 -13.99 22.22
CA ARG A 66 6.64 -13.54 22.73
C ARG A 66 6.67 -13.62 24.26
N PRO A 67 7.63 -14.34 24.86
CA PRO A 67 7.83 -14.30 26.29
C PRO A 67 8.21 -12.86 26.69
N ARG A 68 7.35 -12.20 27.47
CA ARG A 68 7.65 -10.90 28.08
C ARG A 68 8.54 -11.19 29.28
N CYS A 69 9.70 -10.54 29.37
CA CYS A 69 10.48 -10.57 30.59
C CYS A 69 9.70 -9.79 31.65
N GLU A 70 9.16 -10.49 32.65
CA GLU A 70 8.68 -9.88 33.88
C GLU A 70 9.89 -9.37 34.67
N ALA A 71 9.76 -8.18 35.24
CA ALA A 71 10.85 -7.24 35.53
C ALA A 71 11.94 -7.71 36.53
N ASP A 72 11.83 -8.88 37.14
CA ASP A 72 12.67 -9.29 38.27
C ASP A 72 13.79 -10.30 37.92
N SER A 73 13.98 -10.73 36.66
CA SER A 73 15.00 -11.76 36.35
C SER A 73 15.70 -11.67 34.98
N CYS A 74 15.65 -10.52 34.29
CA CYS A 74 16.18 -10.41 32.92
C CYS A 74 17.58 -9.76 32.87
N THR A 75 18.56 -10.41 32.25
CA THR A 75 19.92 -9.86 32.07
C THR A 75 19.96 -8.78 30.97
N PRO A 76 20.88 -7.79 31.04
CA PRO A 76 20.91 -6.65 30.09
C PRO A 76 21.11 -7.06 28.61
N SER A 77 21.73 -8.21 28.35
CA SER A 77 21.85 -8.80 27.01
C SER A 77 20.52 -9.31 26.44
N GLU A 78 19.64 -9.85 27.30
CA GLU A 78 18.29 -10.30 26.94
C GLU A 78 17.38 -9.11 26.58
N HIS A 79 17.48 -8.01 27.35
CA HIS A 79 16.78 -6.75 27.07
C HIS A 79 17.15 -6.16 25.69
N LEU A 80 18.44 -6.14 25.34
CA LEU A 80 18.90 -5.63 24.05
C LEU A 80 18.39 -6.50 22.88
N ARG A 81 18.31 -7.83 23.09
CA ARG A 81 17.79 -8.78 22.11
C ARG A 81 16.27 -8.64 21.93
N HIS A 82 15.55 -8.32 23.00
CA HIS A 82 14.12 -7.96 22.95
C HIS A 82 13.88 -6.65 22.21
N GLN A 83 14.62 -5.59 22.52
CA GLN A 83 14.53 -4.30 21.83
C GLN A 83 14.82 -4.42 20.31
N LYS A 84 15.88 -5.15 19.94
CA LYS A 84 16.25 -5.36 18.52
C LYS A 84 15.18 -6.11 17.74
N SER A 85 14.50 -7.06 18.39
CA SER A 85 13.45 -7.84 17.76
C SER A 85 12.11 -7.09 17.72
N ILE A 86 11.83 -6.18 18.67
CA ILE A 86 10.66 -5.26 18.62
C ILE A 86 10.83 -4.27 17.46
N MET A 87 12.01 -3.66 17.32
CA MET A 87 12.28 -2.66 16.29
C MET A 87 12.24 -3.26 14.87
N LYS A 88 12.58 -4.55 14.73
CA LYS A 88 12.41 -5.30 13.47
C LYS A 88 10.93 -5.51 13.11
N SER A 89 10.07 -5.74 14.10
CA SER A 89 8.63 -5.90 13.91
C SER A 89 7.92 -4.59 13.57
N GLN A 90 8.31 -3.48 14.20
CA GLN A 90 7.71 -2.17 13.94
C GLN A 90 7.97 -1.69 12.51
N ARG A 91 9.19 -1.87 12.00
CA ARG A 91 9.52 -1.51 10.60
C ARG A 91 8.66 -2.28 9.59
N ASN A 92 8.40 -3.55 9.88
CA ASN A 92 7.56 -4.41 9.07
C ASN A 92 6.08 -4.01 9.12
N ALA A 93 5.56 -3.68 10.30
CA ALA A 93 4.19 -3.16 10.46
C ALA A 93 4.01 -1.81 9.73
N LEU A 94 5.00 -0.93 9.80
CA LEU A 94 5.00 0.36 9.09
C LEU A 94 5.01 0.15 7.57
N LEU A 95 5.75 -0.84 7.07
CA LEU A 95 5.77 -1.20 5.65
C LEU A 95 4.39 -1.67 5.16
N ILE A 96 3.71 -2.50 5.96
CA ILE A 96 2.36 -2.99 5.62
C ILE A 96 1.35 -1.84 5.65
N ALA A 97 1.38 -1.00 6.69
CA ALA A 97 0.51 0.15 6.79
C ALA A 97 0.69 1.10 5.58
N ALA A 98 1.94 1.36 5.18
CA ALA A 98 2.24 2.16 4.00
C ALA A 98 1.69 1.53 2.72
N ALA A 99 1.87 0.22 2.50
CA ALA A 99 1.32 -0.49 1.34
C ALA A 99 -0.22 -0.41 1.28
N LEU A 100 -0.90 -0.61 2.41
CA LEU A 100 -2.37 -0.49 2.47
C LEU A 100 -2.85 0.94 2.17
N ILE A 101 -2.16 1.95 2.68
CA ILE A 101 -2.47 3.36 2.41
C ILE A 101 -2.25 3.69 0.92
N PHE A 102 -1.15 3.25 0.33
CA PHE A 102 -0.88 3.48 -1.09
C PHE A 102 -1.90 2.79 -1.99
N TYR A 103 -2.29 1.55 -1.69
CA TYR A 103 -3.38 0.87 -2.37
C TYR A 103 -4.70 1.65 -2.28
N TRP A 104 -5.05 2.14 -1.08
CA TRP A 104 -6.25 2.95 -0.87
C TRP A 104 -6.23 4.25 -1.68
N LEU A 105 -5.08 4.92 -1.71
CA LEU A 105 -4.88 6.13 -2.50
C LEU A 105 -5.02 5.83 -4.00
N LEU A 106 -4.37 4.78 -4.52
CA LEU A 106 -4.53 4.36 -5.92
C LEU A 106 -5.99 4.10 -6.29
N TYR A 107 -6.72 3.37 -5.45
CA TYR A 107 -8.14 3.08 -5.66
C TYR A 107 -8.96 4.38 -5.71
N SER A 108 -8.73 5.27 -4.75
CA SER A 108 -9.45 6.54 -4.62
C SER A 108 -9.19 7.47 -5.81
N VAL A 109 -7.92 7.65 -6.20
CA VAL A 109 -7.54 8.51 -7.32
C VAL A 109 -8.04 7.91 -8.64
N THR A 110 -7.93 6.60 -8.84
CA THR A 110 -8.46 5.95 -10.06
C THR A 110 -9.97 6.14 -10.18
N HIS A 111 -10.71 5.96 -9.09
CA HIS A 111 -12.16 6.17 -9.08
C HIS A 111 -12.54 7.63 -9.34
N LEU A 112 -11.79 8.57 -8.74
CA LEU A 112 -12.01 10.01 -8.95
C LEU A 112 -11.73 10.41 -10.41
N VAL A 113 -10.65 9.92 -11.01
CA VAL A 113 -10.30 10.21 -12.41
C VAL A 113 -11.37 9.66 -13.36
N VAL A 114 -11.88 8.44 -13.12
CA VAL A 114 -12.99 7.87 -13.92
C VAL A 114 -14.25 8.71 -13.80
N ARG A 115 -14.58 9.19 -12.60
CA ARG A 115 -15.72 10.10 -12.37
C ARG A 115 -15.55 11.41 -13.16
N VAL A 116 -14.36 12.01 -13.11
CA VAL A 116 -14.04 13.24 -13.85
C VAL A 116 -14.21 13.03 -15.36
N GLU A 117 -13.70 11.93 -15.92
CA GLU A 117 -13.85 11.65 -17.36
C GLU A 117 -15.32 11.48 -17.77
N GLN A 118 -16.13 10.79 -16.96
CA GLN A 118 -17.56 10.66 -17.19
C GLN A 118 -18.30 12.01 -17.16
N LEU A 119 -17.89 12.90 -16.26
CA LEU A 119 -18.43 14.26 -16.16
C LEU A 119 -18.05 15.10 -17.39
N THR A 120 -16.78 15.06 -17.81
CA THR A 120 -16.30 15.78 -19.00
C THR A 120 -17.02 15.33 -20.27
N GLN A 121 -17.20 14.01 -20.47
CA GLN A 121 -17.96 13.50 -21.63
C GLN A 121 -19.43 13.93 -21.63
N ARG A 122 -20.05 14.07 -20.45
CA ARG A 122 -21.43 14.60 -20.35
C ARG A 122 -21.49 16.09 -20.69
N LEU A 123 -20.50 16.86 -20.26
CA LEU A 123 -20.39 18.29 -20.60
C LEU A 123 -20.18 18.49 -22.11
N GLU A 124 -19.32 17.71 -22.76
CA GLU A 124 -19.12 17.79 -24.22
C GLU A 124 -20.40 17.47 -25.00
N LYS A 125 -21.16 16.46 -24.56
CA LYS A 125 -22.45 16.11 -25.18
C LYS A 125 -23.50 17.21 -25.01
N LEU A 126 -23.51 17.90 -23.88
CA LEU A 126 -24.40 19.04 -23.64
C LEU A 126 -23.99 20.23 -24.53
N LYS A 127 -22.69 20.55 -24.56
CA LYS A 127 -22.14 21.64 -25.37
C LYS A 127 -22.36 21.47 -26.88
N ASN A 128 -22.32 20.23 -27.40
CA ASN A 128 -22.58 19.97 -28.82
C ASN A 128 -24.08 19.98 -29.18
N ARG A 129 -24.98 20.12 -28.21
CA ARG A 129 -26.43 20.13 -28.40
C ARG A 129 -27.03 21.54 -28.40
N ASP A 130 -26.28 22.52 -27.88
CA ASP A 130 -26.52 23.97 -27.98
C ASP A 130 -25.83 24.54 -29.22
#